data_AF-Q8EL64-F1
#
_entry.id   AF-Q8EL64-F1
#
_cell.length_a   1.000
_cell.length_b   1.000
_cell.length_c   1.000
_cell.angle_alpha   90.00
_cell.angle_beta   90.00
_cell.angle_gamma   90.00
#
_symmetry.space_group_name_H-M   'P 1'
#
loop_
_entity.id
_entity.type
_entity.pdbx_description
1 polymer ?
#
loop_
_entity_poly.entity_id
_entity_poly.type
_entity_poly.pdbx_seq_one_letter_code
_entity_poly.pdbx_strand_id
1 'polypeptide(L)'
;MNERKDLLNKTQKVIKLANEKAKNTNHGYINTLLKKLNKLYDNLQDDSISLEFIKENNGFLDGAVRAYFDTNLPESYEETFLIELGDLEMEFKK
;
A
#
# COMPACT_ATOMS: atom_id res chain seq x y z
N MET A 1 14.03 8.17 -14.53
CA MET A 1 13.20 6.97 -14.81
C MET A 1 11.87 7.20 -14.10
N ASN A 2 10.74 6.92 -14.75
CA ASN A 2 9.42 7.46 -14.41
C ASN A 2 9.01 7.12 -12.96
N GLU A 3 9.10 8.08 -12.02
CA GLU A 3 8.74 7.90 -10.61
C GLU A 3 7.35 7.28 -10.45
N ARG A 4 6.37 7.74 -11.24
CA ARG A 4 5.04 7.14 -11.34
C ARG A 4 5.07 5.64 -11.60
N LYS A 5 5.91 5.19 -12.54
CA LYS A 5 6.03 3.76 -12.89
C LYS A 5 6.66 2.97 -11.74
N ASP A 6 7.61 3.55 -11.03
CA ASP A 6 8.22 2.91 -9.87
C ASP A 6 7.21 2.76 -8.72
N LEU A 7 6.41 3.81 -8.46
CA LEU A 7 5.32 3.77 -7.49
C LEU A 7 4.23 2.79 -7.89
N LEU A 8 3.90 2.70 -9.19
CA LEU A 8 2.94 1.73 -9.71
C LEU A 8 3.40 0.30 -9.43
N ASN A 9 4.66 -0.01 -9.73
CA ASN A 9 5.25 -1.32 -9.48
C ASN A 9 5.28 -1.68 -7.98
N LYS A 10 5.68 -0.73 -7.12
CA LYS A 10 5.68 -0.90 -5.66
C LYS A 10 4.27 -1.15 -5.14
N THR A 11 3.29 -0.35 -5.59
CA THR A 11 1.88 -0.51 -5.22
C THR A 11 1.35 -1.88 -5.65
N GLN A 12 1.65 -2.34 -6.87
CA GLN A 12 1.25 -3.65 -7.36
C GLN A 12 1.83 -4.79 -6.52
N LYS A 13 3.10 -4.67 -6.10
CA LYS A 13 3.76 -5.65 -5.23
C LYS A 13 3.08 -5.73 -3.87
N VAL A 14 2.76 -4.60 -3.24
CA VAL A 14 2.05 -4.56 -1.95
C VAL A 14 0.64 -5.13 -2.09
N ILE A 15 -0.09 -4.83 -3.18
CA ILE A 15 -1.41 -5.43 -3.48
C ILE A 15 -1.31 -6.96 -3.56
N LYS A 16 -0.29 -7.50 -4.24
CA LYS A 16 -0.09 -8.95 -4.35
C LYS A 16 0.08 -9.58 -2.96
N LEU A 17 0.95 -9.03 -2.13
CA LEU A 17 1.22 -9.53 -0.77
C LEU A 17 -0.01 -9.41 0.14
N ALA A 18 -0.73 -8.30 0.07
CA ALA A 18 -1.98 -8.11 0.81
C ALA A 18 -3.05 -9.13 0.41
N ASN A 19 -3.17 -9.47 -0.88
CA ASN A 19 -4.08 -10.53 -1.34
C ASN A 19 -3.67 -11.92 -0.86
N GLU A 20 -2.36 -12.21 -0.82
CA GLU A 20 -1.85 -13.47 -0.26
C GLU A 20 -2.20 -13.57 1.24
N LYS A 21 -2.02 -12.49 2.01
CA LYS A 21 -2.41 -12.44 3.43
C LYS A 21 -3.93 -12.56 3.61
N ALA A 22 -4.72 -11.91 2.77
CA ALA A 22 -6.18 -11.93 2.82
C ALA A 22 -6.76 -13.35 2.70
N LYS A 23 -6.16 -14.19 1.83
CA LYS A 23 -6.58 -15.59 1.63
C LYS A 23 -6.52 -16.42 2.92
N ASN A 24 -5.59 -16.07 3.83
CA ASN A 24 -5.34 -16.84 5.04
C ASN A 24 -6.07 -16.29 6.28
N THR A 25 -6.50 -15.03 6.26
CA THR A 25 -6.96 -14.33 7.49
C THR A 25 -8.33 -13.67 7.36
N ASN A 26 -8.86 -13.45 6.14
CA ASN A 26 -10.12 -12.74 5.86
C ASN A 26 -10.43 -11.58 6.84
N HIS A 27 -9.45 -10.69 7.05
CA HIS A 27 -9.52 -9.67 8.08
C HIS A 27 -10.02 -8.32 7.52
N GLY A 28 -10.89 -7.64 8.27
CA GLY A 28 -11.50 -6.37 7.86
C GLY A 28 -10.50 -5.27 7.52
N TYR A 29 -9.38 -5.21 8.27
CA TYR A 29 -8.28 -4.30 7.97
C TYR A 29 -7.66 -4.56 6.60
N ILE A 30 -7.27 -5.80 6.30
CA ILE A 30 -6.65 -6.18 5.02
C ILE A 30 -7.60 -5.88 3.85
N ASN A 31 -8.88 -6.20 4.01
CA ASN A 31 -9.90 -5.91 3.00
C ASN A 31 -10.04 -4.41 2.73
N THR A 32 -9.96 -3.59 3.77
CA THR A 32 -9.99 -2.12 3.65
C THR A 32 -8.72 -1.59 3.00
N LEU A 33 -7.56 -2.11 3.41
CA LEU A 33 -6.26 -1.72 2.86
C LEU A 33 -6.17 -2.08 1.38
N LEU A 34 -6.60 -3.27 0.98
CA LEU A 34 -6.68 -3.69 -0.43
C LEU A 34 -7.53 -2.75 -1.27
N LYS A 35 -8.69 -2.31 -0.78
CA LYS A 35 -9.54 -1.34 -1.50
C LYS A 35 -8.79 -0.02 -1.74
N LYS A 36 -8.08 0.48 -0.74
CA LYS A 36 -7.33 1.72 -0.84
C LYS A 36 -6.11 1.59 -1.77
N LEU A 37 -5.38 0.48 -1.67
CA LEU A 37 -4.24 0.18 -2.55
C LEU A 37 -4.66 0.03 -4.01
N ASN A 38 -5.77 -0.65 -4.30
CA ASN A 38 -6.29 -0.75 -5.67
C ASN A 38 -6.67 0.63 -6.22
N LYS A 39 -7.35 1.47 -5.42
CA LYS A 39 -7.64 2.85 -5.83
C LYS A 39 -6.37 3.66 -6.12
N LEU A 40 -5.33 3.52 -5.29
CA LEU A 40 -4.04 4.14 -5.53
C LEU A 40 -3.42 3.65 -6.86
N TYR A 41 -3.45 2.35 -7.10
CA TYR A 41 -2.94 1.74 -8.32
C TYR A 41 -3.67 2.29 -9.56
N ASP A 42 -5.01 2.36 -9.52
CA ASP A 42 -5.82 2.90 -10.61
C ASP A 42 -5.47 4.37 -10.87
N ASN A 43 -5.31 5.18 -9.82
CA ASN A 43 -4.89 6.57 -9.95
C ASN A 43 -3.48 6.71 -10.56
N LEU A 44 -2.55 5.81 -10.22
CA LEU A 44 -1.19 5.81 -10.77
C LEU A 44 -1.16 5.38 -12.25
N GLN A 45 -2.12 4.56 -12.70
CA GLN A 45 -2.29 4.21 -14.12
C GLN A 45 -2.92 5.34 -14.94
N ASP A 46 -3.72 6.19 -14.31
CA ASP A 46 -4.38 7.30 -14.99
C ASP A 46 -3.42 8.47 -15.20
N ASP A 47 -2.92 8.59 -16.43
CA ASP A 47 -2.03 9.68 -16.86
C ASP A 47 -2.68 11.07 -16.81
N SER A 48 -4.00 11.16 -16.66
CA SER A 48 -4.72 12.45 -16.53
C SER A 48 -4.66 13.04 -15.12
N ILE A 49 -4.41 12.22 -14.10
CA ILE A 49 -4.25 12.66 -12.70
C ILE A 49 -2.78 13.04 -12.51
N SER A 50 -2.44 14.15 -11.88
CA SER A 50 -1.02 14.49 -11.63
C SER A 50 -0.43 13.64 -10.50
N LEU A 51 0.88 13.35 -10.55
CA LEU A 51 1.54 12.59 -9.49
C LEU A 51 1.53 13.35 -8.14
N GLU A 52 1.67 14.67 -8.18
CA GLU A 52 1.56 15.56 -7.02
C GLU A 52 0.21 15.36 -6.30
N PHE A 53 -0.89 15.41 -7.06
CA PHE A 53 -2.23 15.22 -6.53
C PHE A 53 -2.39 13.85 -5.88
N ILE A 54 -1.84 12.80 -6.51
CA ILE A 54 -1.83 11.46 -5.93
C ILE A 54 -1.10 11.50 -4.59
N LYS A 55 0.13 12.03 -4.50
CA LYS A 55 0.87 12.08 -3.23
C LYS A 55 0.10 12.82 -2.12
N GLU A 56 -0.45 13.99 -2.42
CA GLU A 56 -1.22 14.81 -1.47
C GLU A 56 -2.49 14.11 -0.97
N ASN A 57 -3.11 13.26 -1.79
CA ASN A 57 -4.41 12.63 -1.49
C ASN A 57 -4.30 11.17 -1.02
N ASN A 58 -3.09 10.62 -0.82
CA ASN A 58 -2.88 9.25 -0.35
C ASN A 58 -2.47 9.17 1.14
N GLY A 59 -3.06 10.03 1.98
CA GLY A 59 -2.82 10.04 3.43
C GLY A 59 -3.19 8.75 4.17
N PHE A 60 -3.82 7.75 3.51
CA PHE A 60 -4.02 6.44 4.12
C PHE A 60 -2.73 5.65 4.30
N LEU A 61 -1.68 5.97 3.51
CA LEU A 61 -0.38 5.34 3.65
C LEU A 61 0.33 5.84 4.90
N ASP A 62 0.06 7.07 5.36
CA ASP A 62 0.64 7.59 6.59
C ASP A 62 0.15 6.80 7.82
N GLY A 63 1.06 6.07 8.45
CA GLY A 63 0.77 5.20 9.56
C GLY A 63 0.13 3.88 9.17
N ALA A 64 0.14 3.49 7.89
CA ALA A 64 -0.40 2.19 7.45
C ALA A 64 0.34 1.01 8.09
N VAL A 65 1.66 1.13 8.28
CA VAL A 65 2.45 0.12 9.01
C VAL A 65 2.01 0.04 10.47
N ARG A 66 1.89 1.19 11.15
CA ARG A 66 1.44 1.24 12.56
C ARG A 66 0.03 0.65 12.71
N ALA A 67 -0.90 1.04 11.85
CA ALA A 67 -2.27 0.55 11.87
C ALA A 67 -2.34 -0.96 11.62
N TYR A 68 -1.42 -1.53 10.82
CA TYR A 68 -1.31 -2.98 10.68
C TYR A 68 -0.77 -3.65 11.95
N PHE A 69 0.23 -3.06 12.61
CA PHE A 69 0.72 -3.54 13.91
C PHE A 69 -0.33 -3.48 15.01
N ASP A 70 -1.24 -2.51 14.96
CA ASP A 70 -2.36 -2.40 15.89
C ASP A 70 -3.43 -3.49 15.66
N THR A 71 -3.29 -4.33 14.61
CA THR A 71 -4.11 -5.53 14.41
C THR A 71 -3.47 -6.77 15.03
N ASN A 72 -4.25 -7.83 15.25
CA ASN A 72 -3.73 -9.14 15.67
C ASN A 72 -3.22 -10.00 14.49
N LEU A 73 -2.86 -9.38 13.36
CA LEU A 73 -2.39 -10.05 12.14
C LEU A 73 -0.87 -10.19 11.95
N PRO A 74 -0.02 -9.27 12.45
CA PRO A 74 1.42 -9.41 12.29
C PRO A 74 1.91 -10.66 13.03
N GLU A 75 2.62 -11.52 12.29
CA GLU A 75 3.29 -12.69 12.88
C GLU A 75 4.71 -12.33 13.33
N SER A 76 5.36 -11.39 12.64
CA SER A 76 6.66 -10.85 12.98
C SER A 76 6.87 -9.48 12.33
N TYR A 77 7.87 -8.73 12.82
CA TYR A 77 8.34 -7.49 12.18
C TYR A 77 9.03 -7.74 10.83
N GLU A 78 9.45 -8.98 10.56
CA GLU A 78 10.17 -9.39 9.37
C GLU A 78 9.24 -9.88 8.25
N GLU A 79 7.92 -9.78 8.45
CA GLU A 79 6.95 -10.17 7.44
C GLU A 79 7.16 -9.35 6.15
N THR A 80 7.37 -10.03 5.02
CA THR A 80 7.60 -9.39 3.72
C THR A 80 6.54 -8.34 3.38
N PHE A 81 5.28 -8.62 3.70
CA PHE A 81 4.19 -7.67 3.51
C PHE A 81 4.41 -6.34 4.27
N LEU A 82 4.85 -6.42 5.52
CA LEU A 82 5.11 -5.25 6.36
C LEU A 82 6.27 -4.40 5.84
N ILE A 83 7.34 -5.06 5.41
CA ILE A 83 8.52 -4.39 4.85
C ILE A 83 8.12 -3.59 3.61
N GLU A 84 7.42 -4.23 2.68
CA GLU A 84 7.04 -3.59 1.41
C GLU A 84 5.97 -2.50 1.61
N LEU A 85 5.06 -2.66 2.59
CA LEU A 85 4.12 -1.61 2.96
C LEU A 85 4.84 -0.38 3.54
N GLY A 86 5.86 -0.60 4.37
CA GLY A 86 6.70 0.48 4.91
C GLY A 86 7.51 1.20 3.84
N ASP A 87 8.11 0.46 2.90
CA ASP A 87 8.81 1.04 1.76
C ASP A 87 7.87 1.90 0.90
N LEU A 88 6.64 1.43 0.66
CA LEU A 88 5.63 2.20 -0.05
C LEU A 88 5.23 3.47 0.72
N GLU A 89 4.95 3.35 2.02
CA GLU A 89 4.64 4.50 2.90
C GLU A 89 5.73 5.58 2.83
N MET A 90 7.00 5.18 2.86
CA MET A 90 8.13 6.10 2.81
C MET A 90 8.26 6.86 1.48
N GLU A 91 7.86 6.27 0.35
CA GLU A 91 7.88 7.00 -0.94
C GLU A 91 6.78 8.06 -1.05
N PHE A 92 5.68 7.90 -0.31
CA PHE A 92 4.58 8.86 -0.28
C PHE A 92 4.73 9.94 0.80
N LYS A 93 5.72 9.80 1.68
CA LYS A 93 6.11 10.82 2.67
C LYS A 93 7.19 11.80 2.17
N LYS A 94 7.82 11.49 1.04
CA LYS A 94 8.85 12.33 0.40
C LYS A 94 8.22 13.35 -0.55
#